data_AF-A0A7V4Y132-F1
#
_entry.id   AF-A0A7V4Y132-F1
#
_cell.length_a   1.000
_cell.length_b   1.000
_cell.length_c   1.000
_cell.angle_alpha   90.00
_cell.angle_beta   90.00
_cell.angle_gamma   90.00
#
_symmetry.space_group_name_H-M   'P 1'
#
loop_
_entity.id
_entity.type
_entity.pdbx_description
1 polymer ?
#
loop_
_entity_poly.entity_id
_entity_poly.type
_entity_poly.pdbx_seq_one_letter_code
_entity_poly.pdbx_strand_id
1 'polypeptide(L)'
;MALHDLLVEICGRIGWRWDRLYRAFVDCLWPAAPEWSRLVMDRETARLISELPFPQMHAIEISGDKWREFGFASYRSLNYPEYDLCSGPYQLQCCDIILVEQVLEHVLWPNRALHNLFEKLRPGG
;
A
#
# COMPACT_ATOMS: atom_id res chain seq x y z
N MET A 1 -35.03 -7.06 -3.16
CA MET A 1 -33.80 -6.47 -3.73
C MET A 1 -33.62 -5.13 -3.06
N ALA A 2 -32.70 -5.07 -2.10
CA ALA A 2 -32.48 -3.86 -1.32
C ALA A 2 -31.87 -2.78 -2.21
N LEU A 3 -32.12 -1.49 -1.91
CA LEU A 3 -31.51 -0.36 -2.63
C LEU A 3 -29.98 -0.50 -2.74
N HIS A 4 -29.38 -1.17 -1.74
CA HIS A 4 -27.97 -1.56 -1.71
C HIS A 4 -27.57 -2.49 -2.88
N ASP A 5 -28.35 -3.54 -3.16
CA ASP A 5 -28.04 -4.52 -4.22
C ASP A 5 -28.05 -3.86 -5.60
N LEU A 6 -29.03 -2.97 -5.83
CA LEU A 6 -29.17 -2.21 -7.08
C LEU A 6 -28.01 -1.21 -7.26
N LEU A 7 -27.58 -0.56 -6.18
CA LEU A 7 -26.45 0.37 -6.21
C LEU A 7 -25.13 -0.36 -6.46
N VAL A 8 -24.91 -1.51 -5.84
CA VAL A 8 -23.72 -2.35 -6.06
C VAL A 8 -23.66 -2.85 -7.51
N GLU A 9 -24.79 -3.28 -8.08
CA GLU A 9 -24.87 -3.76 -9.46
C GLU A 9 -24.63 -2.64 -10.49
N ILE A 10 -25.16 -1.43 -10.23
CA ILE A 10 -24.93 -0.26 -11.08
C ILE A 10 -23.47 0.23 -10.96
N CYS A 11 -22.91 0.28 -9.75
CA CYS A 11 -21.52 0.68 -9.52
C CYS A 11 -20.52 -0.30 -10.17
N GLY A 12 -20.82 -1.60 -10.18
CA GLY A 12 -20.01 -2.62 -10.85
C GLY A 12 -19.87 -2.45 -12.37
N ARG A 13 -20.75 -1.66 -13.02
CA ARG A 13 -20.73 -1.43 -14.48
C ARG A 13 -19.96 -0.18 -14.93
N ILE A 14 -19.59 0.73 -14.03
CA ILE A 14 -19.06 2.08 -14.39
C ILE A 14 -17.59 2.28 -13.97
N GLY A 15 -16.98 1.27 -13.33
CA GLY A 15 -15.54 1.19 -13.07
C GLY A 15 -15.02 2.09 -11.95
N TRP A 16 -13.71 1.95 -11.69
CA TRP A 16 -12.92 2.46 -10.55
C TRP A 16 -13.00 3.98 -10.27
N ARG A 17 -13.50 4.79 -11.21
CA ARG A 17 -13.61 6.26 -11.05
C ARG A 17 -14.80 6.68 -10.19
N TRP A 18 -15.87 5.88 -10.14
CA TRP A 18 -17.01 6.10 -9.24
C TRP A 18 -16.75 5.60 -7.82
N ASP A 19 -15.79 4.68 -7.68
CA ASP A 19 -15.42 4.08 -6.39
C ASP A 19 -14.94 5.15 -5.40
N ARG A 20 -14.27 6.20 -5.88
CA ARG A 20 -13.75 7.28 -5.03
C ARG A 20 -14.84 8.20 -4.49
N LEU A 21 -15.82 8.56 -5.31
CA LEU A 21 -16.96 9.40 -4.89
C LEU A 21 -17.96 8.61 -4.05
N TYR A 22 -18.19 7.34 -4.40
CA TYR A 22 -19.04 6.43 -3.63
C TYR A 22 -18.43 6.14 -2.25
N ARG A 23 -17.14 5.81 -2.16
CA ARG A 23 -16.44 5.62 -0.88
C ARG A 23 -16.48 6.89 -0.03
N ALA A 24 -16.17 8.06 -0.59
CA ALA A 24 -16.25 9.32 0.15
C ALA A 24 -17.67 9.63 0.69
N PHE A 25 -18.71 9.33 -0.09
CA PHE A 25 -20.10 9.49 0.33
C PHE A 25 -20.51 8.49 1.41
N VAL A 26 -20.14 7.21 1.24
CA VAL A 26 -20.41 6.14 2.20
C VAL A 26 -19.63 6.36 3.51
N ASP A 27 -18.35 6.71 3.45
CA ASP A 27 -17.50 7.00 4.61
C ASP A 27 -18.02 8.22 5.41
N CYS A 28 -18.63 9.19 4.73
CA CYS A 28 -19.27 10.34 5.38
C CYS A 28 -20.56 9.97 6.12
N LEU A 29 -21.39 9.10 5.52
CA LEU A 29 -22.70 8.73 6.08
C LEU A 29 -22.65 7.54 7.05
N TRP A 30 -21.64 6.69 6.89
CA TRP A 30 -21.41 5.49 7.69
C TRP A 30 -19.90 5.29 7.82
N PRO A 31 -19.22 6.11 8.64
CA PRO A 31 -17.80 5.92 8.89
C PRO A 31 -17.60 4.50 9.42
N ALA A 32 -16.93 3.67 8.62
CA ALA A 32 -16.61 2.32 9.03
C ALA A 32 -15.86 2.41 10.35
N ALA A 33 -16.26 1.61 11.34
CA ALA A 33 -15.48 1.46 12.55
C ALA A 33 -14.04 1.07 12.12
N PRO A 34 -13.00 1.69 12.71
CA PRO A 34 -11.64 1.40 12.31
C PRO A 34 -11.42 -0.12 12.41
N GLU A 35 -10.87 -0.71 11.36
CA GLU A 35 -10.45 -2.10 11.38
C GLU A 35 -9.40 -2.23 12.50
N TRP A 36 -9.78 -2.84 13.62
CA TRP A 36 -8.93 -2.94 14.82
C TRP A 36 -7.56 -3.55 14.50
N SER A 37 -7.53 -4.49 13.56
CA SER A 37 -6.30 -5.08 13.01
C SER A 37 -5.38 -4.04 12.40
N ARG A 38 -5.89 -3.10 11.58
CA ARG A 38 -5.09 -2.02 11.00
C ARG A 38 -4.53 -1.10 12.07
N LEU A 39 -5.35 -0.72 13.06
CA LEU A 39 -4.87 0.16 14.13
C LEU A 39 -3.72 -0.46 14.95
N VAL A 40 -3.76 -1.77 15.22
CA VAL A 40 -2.67 -2.49 15.89
C VAL A 40 -1.47 -2.63 14.96
N MET A 41 -1.68 -3.05 13.71
CA MET A 41 -0.63 -3.17 12.69
C MET A 41 0.13 -1.84 12.54
N ASP A 42 -0.59 -0.75 12.32
CA ASP A 42 0.00 0.58 12.10
C ASP A 42 0.88 1.02 13.27
N ARG A 43 0.42 0.81 14.51
CA ARG A 43 1.17 1.15 15.73
C ARG A 43 2.43 0.31 15.86
N GLU A 44 2.33 -1.00 15.68
CA GLU A 44 3.48 -1.90 15.83
C GLU A 44 4.49 -1.73 14.70
N THR A 45 4.04 -1.55 13.45
CA THR A 45 4.93 -1.23 12.34
C THR A 45 5.66 0.09 12.60
N ALA A 46 4.97 1.11 13.12
CA ALA A 46 5.58 2.41 13.40
C ALA A 46 6.63 2.30 14.51
N ARG A 47 6.35 1.49 15.54
CA ARG A 47 7.30 1.17 16.60
C ARG A 47 8.54 0.50 16.04
N LEU A 48 8.38 -0.54 15.20
CA LEU A 48 9.50 -1.27 14.60
C LEU A 48 10.38 -0.37 13.73
N ILE A 49 9.79 0.49 12.89
CA ILE A 49 10.56 1.39 12.03
C ILE A 49 11.26 2.47 12.84
N SER A 50 10.66 2.92 13.95
CA SER A 50 11.26 3.90 14.87
C SER A 50 12.52 3.37 15.58
N GLU A 51 12.73 2.05 15.63
CA GLU A 51 13.94 1.42 16.17
C GLU A 51 15.09 1.36 15.14
N LEU A 52 14.80 1.65 13.86
CA LEU A 52 15.79 1.72 12.78
C LEU A 52 16.34 3.15 12.63
N PRO A 53 17.50 3.35 11.96
CA PRO A 53 17.99 4.66 11.54
C PRO A 53 17.15 5.24 10.37
N PHE A 54 15.82 5.28 10.53
CA PHE A 54 14.87 5.67 9.49
C PHE A 54 15.11 7.07 8.89
N PRO A 55 15.60 8.11 9.63
CA PRO A 55 15.86 9.41 9.03
C PRO A 55 16.99 9.40 8.00
N GLN A 56 17.82 8.34 7.97
CA GLN A 56 18.87 8.15 6.99
C GLN A 56 18.46 7.20 5.85
N MET A 57 17.32 6.52 5.97
CA MET A 57 16.88 5.51 5.03
C MET A 57 16.09 6.10 3.85
N HIS A 58 16.32 5.54 2.67
CA HIS A 58 15.52 5.77 1.48
C HIS A 58 14.40 4.73 1.42
N ALA A 59 13.16 5.17 1.64
CA ALA A 59 11.98 4.30 1.70
C ALA A 59 11.22 4.26 0.37
N ILE A 60 10.70 3.07 0.06
CA ILE A 60 9.68 2.86 -0.98
C ILE A 60 8.45 2.25 -0.32
N GLU A 61 7.26 2.77 -0.63
CA GLU A 61 5.98 2.15 -0.30
C GLU A 61 5.31 1.62 -1.57
N ILE A 62 4.76 0.41 -1.49
CA ILE A 62 4.04 -0.22 -2.59
C ILE A 62 2.54 -0.04 -2.35
N SER A 63 1.83 0.53 -3.32
CA SER A 63 0.36 0.68 -3.33
C SER A 63 -0.22 1.42 -2.11
N GLY A 64 0.47 2.44 -1.62
CA GLY A 64 0.03 3.26 -0.48
C GLY A 64 0.81 4.56 -0.35
N ASP A 65 0.36 5.45 0.52
CA ASP A 65 1.04 6.72 0.84
C ASP A 65 1.09 7.07 2.34
N LYS A 66 0.77 6.11 3.21
CA LYS A 66 0.63 6.32 4.66
C LYS A 66 1.93 6.78 5.31
N TRP A 67 3.06 6.31 4.81
CA TRP A 67 4.36 6.53 5.44
C TRP A 67 5.11 7.76 4.92
N ARG A 68 4.48 8.54 4.05
CA ARG A 68 5.08 9.71 3.40
C ARG A 68 5.64 10.73 4.39
N GLU A 69 4.94 10.96 5.50
CA GLU A 69 5.29 11.97 6.51
C GLU A 69 6.11 11.39 7.67
N PHE A 70 6.53 10.12 7.58
CA PHE A 70 7.22 9.44 8.68
C PHE A 70 8.65 9.96 8.92
N GLY A 71 9.23 10.70 7.98
CA GLY A 71 10.53 11.37 8.16
C GLY A 71 11.75 10.62 7.60
N PHE A 72 11.55 9.75 6.61
CA PHE A 72 12.65 9.11 5.87
C PHE A 72 13.53 10.13 5.11
N ALA A 73 14.78 9.76 4.82
CA ALA A 73 15.70 10.60 4.03
C ALA A 73 15.14 10.90 2.62
N SER A 74 14.48 9.90 2.03
CA SER A 74 13.63 10.09 0.86
C SER A 74 12.50 9.07 0.87
N TYR A 75 11.36 9.43 0.29
CA TYR A 75 10.20 8.56 0.21
C TYR A 75 9.63 8.53 -1.21
N ARG A 76 9.28 7.33 -1.71
CA ARG A 76 8.55 7.15 -2.96
C ARG A 76 7.41 6.17 -2.77
N SER A 77 6.28 6.44 -3.41
CA SER A 77 5.16 5.51 -3.51
C SER A 77 5.10 4.97 -4.94
N LEU A 78 5.05 3.66 -5.09
CA LEU A 78 4.93 2.97 -6.38
C LEU A 78 3.57 2.28 -6.45
N ASN A 79 2.77 2.60 -7.47
CA ASN A 79 1.40 2.14 -7.60
C ASN A 79 1.21 1.42 -8.95
N TYR A 80 0.25 0.49 -8.98
CA TYR A 80 -0.27 -0.07 -10.23
C TYR A 80 -1.18 0.97 -10.91
N PRO A 81 -1.19 1.08 -12.26
CA PRO A 81 -0.51 0.24 -13.24
C PRO A 81 0.93 0.64 -13.58
N GLU A 82 1.42 1.76 -13.08
CA GLU A 82 2.74 2.30 -13.44
C GLU A 82 3.89 1.40 -12.97
N TYR A 83 3.67 0.65 -11.88
CA TYR A 83 4.60 -0.31 -11.33
C TYR A 83 3.89 -1.62 -11.01
N ASP A 84 4.33 -2.71 -11.67
CA ASP A 84 3.93 -4.08 -11.32
C ASP A 84 5.09 -4.77 -10.60
N LEU A 85 4.88 -5.09 -9.33
CA LEU A 85 5.80 -5.86 -8.49
C LEU A 85 6.11 -7.25 -9.05
N CYS A 86 5.23 -7.84 -9.88
CA CYS A 86 5.44 -9.15 -10.48
C CYS A 86 6.24 -9.11 -11.79
N SER A 87 6.36 -7.96 -12.45
CA SER A 87 6.97 -7.86 -13.79
C SER A 87 8.50 -7.78 -13.76
N GLY A 88 9.10 -7.34 -12.65
CA GLY A 88 10.55 -7.29 -12.45
C GLY A 88 11.01 -6.01 -11.77
N PRO A 89 12.23 -5.98 -11.20
CA PRO A 89 12.78 -4.75 -10.64
C PRO A 89 13.24 -3.82 -11.78
N TYR A 90 12.56 -2.68 -11.95
CA TYR A 90 13.00 -1.64 -12.90
C TYR A 90 14.26 -0.88 -12.46
N GLN A 91 14.65 -1.00 -11.18
CA GLN A 91 15.80 -0.34 -10.54
C GLN A 91 16.29 -1.24 -9.42
N LEU A 92 17.57 -1.59 -9.41
CA LEU A 92 18.20 -2.45 -8.40
C LEU A 92 18.87 -1.61 -7.31
N GLN A 93 18.94 -2.14 -6.08
CA GLN A 93 19.71 -1.57 -4.97
C GLN A 93 19.51 -0.05 -4.77
N CYS A 94 18.26 0.41 -4.80
CA CYS A 94 17.90 1.83 -4.80
C CYS A 94 17.28 2.34 -3.50
N CYS A 95 16.98 1.46 -2.55
CA CYS A 95 16.33 1.79 -1.29
C CYS A 95 16.89 0.96 -0.12
N ASP A 96 16.62 1.41 1.10
CA ASP A 96 17.07 0.76 2.34
C ASP A 96 15.91 0.11 3.10
N ILE A 97 14.66 0.45 2.77
CA ILE A 97 13.46 -0.16 3.33
C ILE A 97 12.32 -0.11 2.31
N ILE A 98 11.54 -1.19 2.25
CA ILE A 98 10.34 -1.27 1.42
C ILE A 98 9.14 -1.61 2.31
N LEU A 99 8.10 -0.79 2.21
CA LEU A 99 6.83 -0.93 2.93
C LEU A 99 5.80 -1.56 1.98
N VAL A 100 5.29 -2.73 2.35
CA VAL A 100 4.40 -3.55 1.51
C VAL A 100 3.21 -4.03 2.35
N GLU A 101 2.52 -3.08 3.00
CA GLU A 101 1.42 -3.37 3.91
C GLU A 101 0.19 -3.86 3.14
N GLN A 102 -0.23 -5.10 3.37
CA GLN A 102 -1.43 -5.71 2.80
C GLN A 102 -1.49 -5.74 1.25
N VAL A 103 -0.34 -5.90 0.59
CA VAL A 103 -0.27 -5.97 -0.89
C VAL A 103 -0.04 -7.40 -1.40
N LEU A 104 0.79 -8.19 -0.72
CA LEU A 104 1.26 -9.48 -1.24
C LEU A 104 0.14 -10.53 -1.34
N GLU A 105 -0.93 -10.40 -0.58
CA GLU A 105 -2.12 -11.24 -0.66
C GLU A 105 -2.97 -11.00 -1.92
N HIS A 106 -2.72 -9.89 -2.63
CA HIS A 106 -3.51 -9.47 -3.78
C HIS A 106 -2.80 -9.68 -5.12
N VAL A 107 -1.57 -10.21 -5.11
CA VAL A 107 -0.75 -10.34 -6.32
C VAL A 107 -0.75 -11.77 -6.84
N LEU A 108 -0.58 -11.92 -8.15
CA LEU A 108 -0.67 -13.23 -8.81
C LEU A 108 0.49 -14.16 -8.41
N TRP A 109 1.69 -13.61 -8.20
CA TRP A 109 2.89 -14.38 -7.89
C TRP A 109 3.67 -13.76 -6.70
N PRO A 110 3.21 -13.94 -5.46
CA PRO A 110 3.81 -13.28 -4.28
C PRO A 110 5.29 -13.63 -4.06
N ASN A 111 5.71 -14.86 -4.39
CA ASN A 111 7.12 -15.24 -4.33
C ASN A 111 7.98 -14.45 -5.33
N ARG A 112 7.48 -14.24 -6.55
CA ARG A 112 8.17 -13.44 -7.58
C ARG A 112 8.23 -11.98 -7.16
N ALA A 113 7.12 -11.47 -6.62
CA ALA A 113 7.06 -10.13 -6.05
C ALA A 113 8.14 -9.91 -5.00
N LEU A 114 8.22 -10.81 -4.02
CA LEU A 114 9.17 -10.71 -2.92
C LEU A 114 10.62 -10.75 -3.42
N HIS A 115 10.93 -11.64 -4.37
CA HIS A 115 12.25 -11.67 -5.03
C HIS A 115 12.57 -10.33 -5.71
N ASN A 116 11.64 -9.78 -6.49
CA ASN A 116 11.84 -8.51 -7.18
C ASN A 116 12.05 -7.35 -6.20
N LEU A 117 11.34 -7.34 -5.08
CA LEU A 117 11.50 -6.34 -4.04
C LEU A 117 12.83 -6.48 -3.31
N PHE A 118 13.27 -7.71 -3.01
CA PHE A 118 14.57 -7.98 -2.41
C PHE A 118 15.73 -7.43 -3.26
N GLU A 119 15.66 -7.61 -4.58
CA GLU A 119 16.65 -7.06 -5.53
C GLU A 119 16.70 -5.51 -5.57
N LYS A 120 15.67 -4.82 -5.06
CA LYS A 120 15.67 -3.35 -4.93
C LYS A 120 16.39 -2.85 -3.68
N LEU A 121 16.56 -3.70 -2.67
CA LEU A 121 17.22 -3.32 -1.43
C LEU A 121 18.73 -3.21 -1.66
N ARG A 122 19.34 -2.18 -1.08
CA ARG A 122 20.80 -2.10 -0.96
C ARG A 122 21.30 -3.15 0.04
N PRO A 123 22.58 -3.52 0.00
CA PRO A 123 23.16 -4.35 1.05
C PRO A 123 22.90 -3.75 2.45
N GLY A 124 22.27 -4.54 3.33
CA GLY A 124 21.90 -4.12 4.69
C GLY A 124 20.49 -3.52 4.84
N GLY A 125 19.74 -3.39 3.74
CA GLY A 125 18.30 -3.12 3.74
C GLY A 125 17.45 -4.38 3.84
#